data_AF-A0A0C2QXK2-F1
#
_entry.id   AF-A0A0C2QXK2-F1
#
_cell.length_a   1.000
_cell.length_b   1.000
_cell.length_c   1.000
_cell.angle_alpha   90.00
_cell.angle_beta   90.00
_cell.angle_gamma   90.00
#
_symmetry.space_group_name_H-M   'P 1'
#
loop_
_entity.id
_entity.type
_entity.pdbx_description
1 polymer ?
#
loop_
_entity_poly.entity_id
_entity_poly.type
_entity_poly.pdbx_seq_one_letter_code
_entity_poly.pdbx_strand_id
1 'polypeptide(L)' 'MSTKMKNIMYFSAGILAVTFFIPLLKAMGLPPFDVVLTAMFGEGNPLALVFCAALIAAVLFVMNFIVRREARAE' A
#
# COMPACT_ATOMS: atom_id res chain seq x y z
N MET A 1 17.15 21.41 -0.03
CA MET A 1 16.11 20.88 0.89
C MET A 1 16.73 19.76 1.71
N SER A 2 16.68 19.82 3.04
CA SER A 2 17.28 18.78 3.91
C SER A 2 16.58 17.43 3.71
N THR A 3 17.31 16.31 3.69
CA THR A 3 16.79 14.95 3.52
C THR A 3 15.64 14.63 4.49
N LYS A 4 15.69 15.15 5.72
CA LYS A 4 14.61 15.01 6.72
C LYS A 4 13.31 15.67 6.26
N MET A 5 13.40 16.87 5.69
CA MET A 5 12.25 17.63 5.22
C MET A 5 11.62 16.98 3.99
N LYS A 6 12.44 16.38 3.11
CA LYS A 6 11.97 15.64 1.93
C LYS A 6 11.21 14.37 2.33
N ASN A 7 11.72 13.61 3.30
CA ASN A 7 11.04 12.40 3.81
C ASN A 7 9.71 12.71 4.50
N ILE A 8 9.64 13.78 5.31
CA ILE A 8 8.39 14.22 5.93
C ILE A 8 7.37 14.61 4.85
N MET A 9 7.82 15.29 3.79
CA MET A 9 6.95 15.71 2.70
C MET A 9 6.36 14.50 1.95
N TYR A 10 7.18 13.50 1.60
CA TYR A 10 6.68 12.27 0.98
C TYR A 10 5.73 11.49 1.89
N PHE A 11 6.02 11.45 3.20
CA PHE A 11 5.13 10.81 4.17
C PHE A 11 3.77 11.51 4.25
N SER A 12 3.74 12.85 4.36
CA SER A 12 2.50 13.62 4.36
C SER A 12 1.74 13.52 3.04
N ALA A 13 2.44 13.50 1.90
CA ALA A 13 1.84 13.32 0.59
C ALA A 13 1.18 11.93 0.47
N GLY A 14 1.82 10.90 1.02
CA GLY A 14 1.24 9.56 1.10
C GLY A 14 -0.06 9.52 1.93
N ILE A 15 -0.07 10.15 3.11
CA ILE A 15 -1.27 10.24 3.95
C ILE A 15 -2.40 10.96 3.22
N LEU A 16 -2.10 12.11 2.60
CA LEU A 16 -3.09 12.86 1.83
C LEU A 16 -3.62 12.04 0.65
N ALA A 17 -2.74 11.39 -0.11
CA ALA A 17 -3.15 10.52 -1.20
C ALA A 17 -4.13 9.44 -0.71
N VAL A 18 -3.78 8.69 0.32
CA VAL A 18 -4.68 7.66 0.90
C VAL A 18 -6.01 8.27 1.36
N THR A 19 -5.97 9.43 2.01
CA THR A 19 -7.17 10.12 2.52
C THR A 19 -8.11 10.56 1.39
N PHE A 20 -7.58 10.97 0.23
CA PHE A 20 -8.38 11.35 -0.93
C PHE A 20 -8.83 10.13 -1.77
N PHE A 21 -8.00 9.10 -1.88
CA PHE A 21 -8.30 7.92 -2.69
C PHE A 21 -9.30 6.96 -2.02
N ILE A 22 -9.26 6.80 -0.70
CA ILE A 22 -10.21 5.91 0.02
C ILE A 22 -11.68 6.28 -0.22
N PRO A 23 -12.13 7.53 -0.03
CA PRO A 23 -13.54 7.87 -0.26
C PRO A 23 -13.95 7.71 -1.72
N LEU A 24 -13.03 7.97 -2.67
CA LEU A 24 -13.27 7.73 -4.09
C LEU A 24 -13.45 6.24 -4.38
N LEU A 25 -12.58 5.38 -3.85
CA LEU A 25 -12.69 3.92 -3.97
C LEU A 25 -13.99 3.40 -3.36
N LYS A 26 -14.39 3.94 -2.20
CA LYS A 26 -15.67 3.61 -1.56
C LYS A 26 -16.86 4.05 -2.41
N ALA A 27 -16.79 5.22 -3.05
CA ALA A 27 -17.83 5.72 -3.96
C ALA A 27 -17.95 4.87 -5.24
N MET A 28 -16.85 4.26 -5.70
CA MET A 28 -16.83 3.30 -6.81
C MET A 28 -17.39 1.92 -6.41
N GLY A 29 -17.83 1.74 -5.16
CA GLY A 29 -18.36 0.49 -4.66
C GLY A 29 -17.30 -0.57 -4.39
N LEU A 30 -16.00 -0.19 -4.30
CA LEU A 30 -15.00 -1.16 -3.90
C LEU A 30 -15.24 -1.57 -2.44
N PRO A 31 -15.43 -2.88 -2.18
CA PRO A 31 -15.53 -3.37 -0.82
C PRO A 31 -14.21 -3.15 -0.08
N PRO A 32 -14.27 -2.94 1.24
CA PRO A 32 -13.06 -2.81 2.05
C PRO A 32 -12.25 -4.11 1.98
N PHE A 33 -10.95 -3.98 2.15
CA PHE A 33 -10.01 -5.10 2.04
C PHE A 33 -10.38 -6.28 2.95
N ASP A 34 -10.91 -6.00 4.14
CA ASP A 34 -11.40 -7.02 5.08
C ASP A 34 -12.53 -7.89 4.50
N VAL A 35 -13.48 -7.28 3.77
CA VAL A 35 -14.56 -8.00 3.09
C VAL A 35 -14.00 -8.87 1.95
N VAL A 36 -13.00 -8.37 1.22
CA VAL A 36 -12.34 -9.15 0.16
C VAL A 36 -11.60 -10.34 0.74
N LEU A 37 -10.85 -10.15 1.83
CA LEU A 37 -10.14 -11.22 2.52
C LEU A 37 -11.10 -12.28 3.06
N THR A 38 -12.19 -11.84 3.69
CA THR A 38 -13.21 -12.73 4.24
C THR A 38 -13.91 -13.51 3.13
N ALA A 39 -14.18 -12.88 1.98
CA ALA A 39 -14.75 -13.57 0.82
C ALA A 39 -13.79 -14.60 0.18
N MET A 40 -12.47 -14.36 0.22
CA MET A 40 -11.47 -15.27 -0.38
C MET A 40 -11.05 -16.41 0.55
N PHE A 41 -10.86 -16.13 1.84
CA PHE A 41 -10.28 -17.07 2.80
C PHE A 41 -11.28 -17.57 3.84
N GLY A 42 -12.43 -16.92 3.99
CA GLY A 42 -13.39 -17.18 5.07
C GLY A 42 -13.06 -16.41 6.35
N GLU A 43 -14.07 -16.25 7.20
CA GLU A 43 -14.00 -15.46 8.44
C GLU A 43 -13.06 -16.14 9.46
N GLY A 44 -12.10 -15.38 10.00
CA GLY A 44 -11.16 -15.89 11.01
C GLY A 44 -10.06 -16.83 10.50
N ASN A 45 -9.88 -16.97 9.18
CA ASN A 45 -8.87 -17.86 8.62
C ASN A 45 -7.44 -17.27 8.76
N PRO A 46 -6.49 -17.95 9.43
CA PRO A 46 -5.12 -17.47 9.61
C PRO A 46 -4.35 -17.29 8.27
N LEU A 47 -4.78 -17.93 7.18
CA LEU A 47 -4.20 -17.75 5.85
C LEU A 47 -4.36 -16.32 5.33
N ALA A 48 -5.42 -15.60 5.74
CA ALA A 48 -5.59 -14.20 5.37
C ALA A 48 -4.44 -13.33 5.89
N LEU A 49 -3.92 -13.65 7.09
CA LEU A 49 -2.82 -12.94 7.72
C LEU A 49 -1.50 -13.20 6.97
N VAL A 50 -1.26 -14.45 6.58
CA VAL A 50 -0.10 -14.83 5.76
C VAL A 50 -0.15 -14.14 4.39
N PHE A 51 -1.33 -14.09 3.76
CA PHE A 51 -1.53 -13.40 2.50
C PHE A 51 -1.26 -11.89 2.62
N CYS A 52 -1.74 -11.23 3.69
CA CYS A 52 -1.43 -9.83 3.97
C CYS A 52 0.07 -9.58 4.10
N ALA A 53 0.77 -10.44 4.86
CA ALA A 53 2.21 -10.33 5.04
C ALA A 53 2.95 -10.49 3.69
N ALA A 54 2.54 -11.44 2.86
CA ALA A 54 3.09 -11.64 1.53
C ALA A 54 2.84 -10.43 0.61
N LEU A 55 1.64 -9.83 0.67
CA LEU A 55 1.30 -8.61 -0.09
C LEU A 55 2.18 -7.43 0.32
N ILE A 56 2.38 -7.21 1.62
CA ILE A 56 3.26 -6.15 2.13
C ILE A 56 4.69 -6.38 1.64
N ALA A 57 5.19 -7.62 1.74
CA ALA A 57 6.52 -7.97 1.24
C ALA A 57 6.65 -7.73 -0.27
N ALA A 58 5.63 -8.06 -1.06
CA ALA A 58 5.61 -7.82 -2.50
C ALA A 58 5.64 -6.32 -2.84
N VAL A 59 4.85 -5.50 -2.14
CA VAL A 59 4.85 -4.03 -2.34
C VAL A 59 6.22 -3.44 -2.00
N LEU A 60 6.82 -3.84 -0.87
CA LEU A 60 8.16 -3.39 -0.49
C LEU A 60 9.22 -3.84 -1.51
N PHE A 61 9.11 -5.06 -2.01
CA PHE A 61 10.00 -5.59 -3.04
C PHE A 61 9.89 -4.79 -4.34
N VAL A 62 8.67 -4.52 -4.81
CA VAL A 62 8.41 -3.72 -6.02
C VAL A 62 8.90 -2.28 -5.85
N MET A 63 8.63 -1.65 -4.70
CA MET A 63 9.14 -0.31 -4.41
C MET A 63 10.67 -0.28 -4.44
N ASN A 64 11.35 -1.22 -3.78
CA ASN A 64 12.81 -1.31 -3.79
C ASN A 64 13.34 -1.58 -5.21
N PHE A 65 12.66 -2.43 -5.98
CA PHE A 65 13.00 -2.69 -7.37
C PHE A 65 12.87 -1.44 -8.25
N ILE A 66 11.78 -0.68 -8.13
CA ILE A 66 11.56 0.58 -8.88
C ILE A 66 12.63 1.61 -8.51
N VAL A 67 12.87 1.85 -7.21
CA VAL A 67 13.89 2.80 -6.75
C VAL A 67 15.28 2.42 -7.26
N ARG A 68 15.63 1.13 -7.23
CA ARG A 68 16.92 0.63 -7.78
C ARG A 68 17.04 0.77 -9.30
N ARG A 69 15.92 0.85 -10.04
CA ARG A 69 15.93 1.12 -11.48
C ARG A 69 16.13 2.59 -11.76
N GLU A 70 15.46 3.47 -11.01
CA GLU A 70 15.61 4.92 -11.18
C GLU A 70 17.03 5.38 -10.83
N ALA A 71 17.61 4.87 -9.74
CA ALA A 71 19.01 5.15 -9.36
C ALA A 71 20.07 4.62 -10.35
N ARG A 72 19.65 3.86 -11.37
CA ARG A 72 20.52 3.31 -12.41
C ARG A 72 20.32 3.99 -13.78
N ALA A 73 19.32 4.86 -13.88
CA ALA A 73 19.00 5.65 -15.07
C ALA A 73 19.54 7.09 -14.98
N GLU A 74 19.97 7.52 -13.78
CA GLU A 74 20.81 8.70 -13.53
C GLU A 74 22.30 8.34 -13.64
#